data_AF-A0A937QQ57-F1
#
_entry.id   AF-A0A937QQ57-F1
#
_cell.length_a   1.000
_cell.length_b   1.000
_cell.length_c   1.000
_cell.angle_alpha   90.00
_cell.angle_beta   90.00
_cell.angle_gamma   90.00
#
_symmetry.space_group_name_H-M   'P 1'
#
loop_
_entity.id
_entity.type
_entity.pdbx_description
1 polymer ?
#
loop_
_entity_poly.entity_id
_entity_poly.type
_entity_poly.pdbx_seq_one_letter_code
_entity_poly.pdbx_strand_id
1 'polypeptide(L)'
;MDVVVVYRANPESLQKVLGLLRKEGFNPTTLENPGSADALHGGGRATYVISIAVPRSEAAGAESILRKWDKARQSEVNKMTGKLAGPFLFSVMAVGVLALVLLLLGILWDAVALLAVAWITVFALAANAEKIKLKTKGSKRR
;
A
#
# COMPACT_ATOMS: atom_id res chain seq x y z
N MET A 1 -17.93 17.59 -27.91
CA MET A 1 -17.20 18.18 -26.76
C MET A 1 -15.89 17.43 -26.63
N ASP A 2 -14.76 18.13 -26.67
CA ASP A 2 -13.42 17.52 -26.71
C ASP A 2 -13.00 17.15 -25.28
N VAL A 3 -13.12 15.86 -24.92
CA VAL A 3 -12.84 15.32 -23.59
C VAL A 3 -11.51 14.57 -23.63
N VAL A 4 -10.61 14.88 -22.71
CA VAL A 4 -9.26 14.28 -22.65
C VAL A 4 -9.18 13.35 -21.45
N VAL A 5 -8.64 12.15 -21.64
CA VAL A 5 -8.38 11.21 -20.53
C VAL A 5 -7.22 11.72 -19.71
N VAL A 6 -7.49 12.07 -18.46
CA VAL A 6 -6.54 12.70 -17.54
C VAL A 6 -5.96 11.67 -16.56
N TYR A 7 -6.74 10.64 -16.23
CA TYR A 7 -6.36 9.70 -15.18
C TYR A 7 -6.96 8.31 -15.38
N ARG A 8 -6.24 7.29 -14.90
CA ARG A 8 -6.68 5.89 -14.93
C ARG A 8 -6.75 5.38 -13.49
N ALA A 9 -7.96 5.21 -12.97
CA ALA A 9 -8.20 4.82 -11.58
C ALA A 9 -8.64 3.37 -11.46
N ASN A 10 -8.13 2.66 -10.46
CA ASN A 10 -8.73 1.42 -9.95
C ASN A 10 -10.11 1.74 -9.33
N PRO A 11 -11.15 0.88 -9.43
CA PRO A 11 -12.47 1.09 -8.84
C PRO A 11 -12.45 1.57 -7.38
N GLU A 12 -11.52 1.09 -6.56
CA GLU A 12 -11.40 1.54 -5.15
C GLU A 12 -10.98 3.00 -4.99
N SER A 13 -10.23 3.54 -5.95
CA SER A 13 -9.75 4.93 -5.94
C SER A 13 -10.65 5.86 -6.77
N LEU A 14 -11.52 5.32 -7.63
CA LEU A 14 -12.39 6.07 -8.53
C LEU A 14 -13.24 7.11 -7.79
N GLN A 15 -13.98 6.69 -6.76
CA GLN A 15 -14.86 7.58 -6.01
C GLN A 15 -14.09 8.73 -5.33
N LYS A 16 -12.89 8.45 -4.82
CA LYS A 16 -12.03 9.46 -4.20
C LYS A 16 -11.53 10.47 -5.23
N VAL A 17 -11.11 9.99 -6.40
CA VAL A 17 -10.61 10.85 -7.47
C VAL A 17 -11.72 11.71 -8.08
N LEU A 18 -12.89 11.12 -8.35
CA LEU A 18 -14.07 11.87 -8.84
C LEU A 18 -14.53 12.93 -7.83
N GLY A 19 -14.59 12.56 -6.55
CA GLY A 19 -14.95 13.48 -5.48
C GLY A 19 -13.95 14.63 -5.34
N LEU A 20 -12.66 14.35 -5.51
CA LEU A 20 -11.59 15.35 -5.45
C LEU A 20 -11.65 16.31 -6.65
N LEU A 21 -11.80 15.80 -7.87
CA LEU A 21 -11.94 16.65 -9.06
C LEU A 21 -13.20 17.52 -9.00
N ARG A 22 -14.32 16.97 -8.54
CA ARG A 22 -15.57 17.74 -8.38
C ARG A 22 -15.47 18.83 -7.31
N LYS A 23 -14.74 18.59 -6.22
CA LYS A 23 -14.49 19.61 -5.17
C LYS A 23 -13.67 20.78 -5.67
N GLU A 24 -12.74 20.53 -6.58
CA GLU A 24 -11.92 21.56 -7.23
C GLU A 24 -12.65 22.26 -8.38
N GLY A 25 -13.93 21.93 -8.62
CA GLY A 25 -14.77 22.58 -9.63
C GLY A 25 -14.65 21.99 -11.04
N PHE A 26 -13.93 20.89 -11.21
CA PHE A 26 -13.82 20.21 -12.50
C PHE A 26 -15.05 19.34 -12.77
N ASN A 27 -15.33 19.10 -14.05
CA ASN A 27 -16.42 18.22 -14.51
C ASN A 27 -15.89 16.88 -15.05
N PRO A 28 -15.48 15.94 -14.19
CA PRO A 28 -14.95 14.66 -14.63
C PRO A 28 -16.06 13.75 -15.18
N THR A 29 -15.80 13.17 -16.35
CA THR A 29 -16.62 12.14 -16.97
C THR A 29 -15.86 10.81 -16.92
N THR A 30 -16.50 9.75 -16.45
CA THR A 30 -15.93 8.40 -16.50
C THR A 30 -16.12 7.83 -17.90
N LEU A 31 -15.01 7.49 -18.57
CA LEU A 31 -15.03 6.60 -19.72
C LEU A 31 -14.70 5.20 -19.25
N GLU A 32 -15.70 4.32 -19.34
CA GLU A 32 -15.48 2.89 -19.28
C GLU A 32 -14.72 2.49 -20.55
N ASN A 33 -13.57 1.87 -20.36
CA ASN A 33 -12.71 1.49 -21.48
C ASN A 33 -13.12 0.08 -21.94
N PRO A 34 -13.72 -0.09 -23.14
CA PRO A 34 -14.16 -1.39 -23.64
C PRO A 34 -13.00 -2.37 -23.88
N GLY A 35 -11.76 -1.87 -23.99
CA GLY A 35 -10.56 -2.71 -24.08
C GLY A 35 -10.18 -3.46 -22.79
N SER A 36 -10.93 -3.28 -21.70
CA SER A 36 -10.72 -4.01 -20.44
C SER A 36 -11.44 -5.36 -20.39
N ALA A 37 -12.25 -5.66 -21.41
CA ALA A 37 -12.99 -6.92 -21.54
C ALA A 37 -12.16 -8.04 -22.22
N ASP A 38 -11.10 -7.72 -22.96
CA ASP A 38 -10.29 -8.72 -23.68
C ASP A 38 -9.24 -9.44 -22.83
N ALA A 39 -9.16 -9.15 -21.52
CA ALA A 39 -8.40 -9.96 -20.57
C ALA A 39 -9.25 -11.07 -19.91
N LEU A 40 -10.50 -11.28 -20.35
CA LEU A 40 -11.26 -12.49 -20.03
C LEU A 40 -10.76 -13.64 -20.90
N HIS A 41 -9.64 -14.27 -20.52
CA HIS A 41 -9.34 -15.70 -20.70
C HIS A 41 -8.00 -16.01 -19.99
N GLY A 42 -8.02 -16.03 -18.66
CA GLY A 42 -6.83 -16.43 -17.90
C GLY A 42 -6.82 -16.01 -16.42
N GLY A 43 -7.65 -16.63 -15.59
CA GLY A 43 -7.31 -17.01 -14.21
C GLY A 43 -6.65 -16.00 -13.25
N GLY A 44 -6.82 -14.69 -13.39
CA GLY A 44 -6.24 -13.72 -12.46
C GLY A 44 -7.00 -12.40 -12.45
N ARG A 45 -7.44 -11.95 -11.27
CA ARG A 45 -8.04 -10.64 -10.95
C ARG A 45 -7.82 -9.58 -12.04
N ALA A 46 -8.81 -9.41 -12.92
CA ALA A 46 -8.86 -8.31 -13.86
C ALA A 46 -8.81 -7.00 -13.07
N THR A 47 -7.68 -6.30 -13.16
CA THR A 47 -7.51 -4.99 -12.53
C THR A 47 -8.19 -3.99 -13.45
N TYR A 48 -9.52 -3.88 -13.35
CA TYR A 48 -10.31 -2.95 -14.16
C TYR A 48 -9.83 -1.52 -13.87
N VAL A 49 -9.29 -0.85 -14.88
CA VAL A 49 -8.83 0.54 -14.74
C VAL A 49 -9.78 1.46 -15.49
N ILE A 50 -10.50 2.29 -14.75
CA ILE A 50 -11.52 3.19 -15.27
C ILE A 50 -10.83 4.51 -15.66
N SER A 51 -11.06 4.94 -16.89
CA SER A 51 -10.47 6.17 -17.41
C SER A 51 -11.35 7.36 -17.01
N ILE A 52 -10.75 8.37 -16.38
CA ILE A 52 -11.42 9.62 -16.00
C ILE A 52 -10.99 10.68 -17.02
N ALA A 53 -11.96 11.24 -17.71
CA ALA A 53 -11.76 12.31 -18.67
C ALA A 53 -12.33 13.63 -18.15
N VAL A 54 -11.71 14.72 -18.56
CA VAL A 54 -12.09 16.09 -18.18
C VAL A 54 -12.08 16.93 -19.46
N PRO A 55 -12.91 17.99 -19.58
CA PRO A 55 -12.83 18.91 -20.71
C PRO A 55 -11.39 19.40 -20.96
N ARG A 56 -10.99 19.52 -22.23
CA ARG A 56 -9.61 19.88 -22.60
C ARG A 56 -9.11 21.19 -21.97
N SER A 57 -10.00 22.15 -21.72
CA SER A 57 -9.71 23.42 -21.02
C SER A 57 -9.29 23.23 -19.56
N GLU A 58 -9.73 22.16 -18.93
CA GLU A 58 -9.54 21.83 -17.51
C GLU A 58 -8.45 20.76 -17.30
N ALA A 59 -8.02 20.08 -18.36
CA ALA A 59 -7.12 18.93 -18.32
C ALA A 59 -5.80 19.22 -17.57
N ALA A 60 -5.12 20.32 -17.90
CA ALA A 60 -3.84 20.68 -17.25
C ALA A 60 -4.00 20.95 -15.74
N GLY A 61 -5.12 21.55 -15.33
CA GLY A 61 -5.45 21.78 -13.93
C GLY A 61 -5.74 20.48 -13.20
N ALA A 62 -6.56 19.63 -13.80
CA ALA A 62 -6.90 18.31 -13.27
C ALA A 62 -5.66 17.40 -13.12
N GLU A 63 -4.78 17.34 -14.12
CA GLU A 63 -3.51 16.58 -14.05
C GLU A 63 -2.63 17.05 -12.89
N SER A 64 -2.52 18.37 -12.69
CA SER A 64 -1.70 18.95 -11.62
C SER A 64 -2.21 18.55 -10.23
N ILE A 65 -3.52 18.60 -10.02
CA ILE A 65 -4.15 18.21 -8.76
C ILE A 65 -3.99 16.70 -8.51
N LEU A 66 -4.21 15.87 -9.54
CA LEU A 66 -4.04 14.42 -9.43
C LEU A 66 -2.59 14.05 -9.12
N ARG A 67 -1.64 14.71 -9.76
CA ARG A 67 -0.21 14.51 -9.48
C ARG A 67 0.17 14.90 -8.04
N LYS A 68 -0.44 15.96 -7.48
CA LYS A 68 -0.27 16.32 -6.07
C LYS A 68 -0.86 15.27 -5.14
N TRP A 69 -2.05 14.77 -5.47
CA TRP A 69 -2.72 13.72 -4.70
C TRP A 69 -1.91 12.41 -4.70
N ASP A 70 -1.42 11.98 -5.85
CA ASP A 70 -0.57 10.79 -5.97
C ASP A 70 0.73 10.93 -5.17
N LYS A 71 1.39 12.10 -5.25
CA LYS A 71 2.58 12.37 -4.43
C LYS A 71 2.29 12.31 -2.94
N ALA A 72 1.15 12.84 -2.49
CA ALA A 72 0.75 12.79 -1.08
C ALA A 72 0.52 11.35 -0.63
N ARG A 73 -0.18 10.56 -1.43
CA ARG A 73 -0.42 9.13 -1.17
C ARG A 73 0.87 8.33 -1.14
N GLN A 74 1.76 8.56 -2.09
CA GLN A 74 3.06 7.89 -2.15
C GLN A 74 3.94 8.27 -0.96
N SER A 75 3.90 9.53 -0.53
CA SER A 75 4.60 9.99 0.68
C SER A 75 4.05 9.32 1.95
N GLU A 76 2.74 9.18 2.07
CA GLU A 76 2.10 8.52 3.20
C GLU A 76 2.44 7.02 3.24
N VAL A 77 2.36 6.34 2.10
CA VAL A 77 2.80 4.94 1.97
C VAL A 77 4.27 4.82 2.31
N ASN A 78 5.14 5.68 1.79
CA ASN A 78 6.57 5.64 2.08
C ASN A 78 6.86 5.92 3.57
N LYS A 79 6.08 6.77 4.22
CA LYS A 79 6.19 7.02 5.67
C LYS A 79 5.73 5.82 6.49
N MET A 80 4.66 5.14 6.08
CA MET A 80 4.19 3.91 6.74
C MET A 80 5.17 2.76 6.55
N THR A 81 5.62 2.53 5.31
CA THR A 81 6.61 1.50 4.98
C THR A 81 7.96 1.79 5.62
N GLY A 82 8.39 3.06 5.64
CA GLY A 82 9.63 3.48 6.31
C GLY A 82 9.61 3.21 7.82
N LYS A 83 8.46 3.37 8.49
CA LYS A 83 8.30 2.97 9.90
C LYS A 83 8.40 1.47 10.12
N LEU A 84 8.04 0.66 9.13
CA LEU A 84 8.11 -0.80 9.18
C LEU A 84 9.47 -1.34 8.74
N ALA A 85 10.26 -0.58 7.98
CA ALA A 85 11.56 -0.99 7.49
C ALA A 85 12.55 -1.36 8.61
N GLY A 86 12.60 -0.56 9.68
CA GLY A 86 13.44 -0.84 10.86
C GLY A 86 13.04 -2.15 11.58
N PRO A 87 11.77 -2.29 12.03
CA PRO A 87 11.27 -3.54 12.59
C PRO A 87 11.45 -4.76 11.70
N PHE A 88 11.30 -4.59 10.37
CA PHE A 88 11.50 -5.65 9.40
C PHE A 88 12.95 -6.11 9.37
N LEU A 89 13.91 -5.19 9.20
CA LEU A 89 15.33 -5.50 9.19
C LEU A 89 15.78 -6.17 10.50
N PHE A 90 15.33 -5.65 11.64
CA PHE A 90 15.63 -6.23 12.95
C PHE A 90 15.09 -7.66 13.07
N SER A 91 13.83 -7.88 12.69
CA SER A 91 13.19 -9.19 12.75
C SER A 91 13.89 -10.22 11.83
N VAL A 92 14.28 -9.81 10.62
CA VAL A 92 15.05 -10.66 9.69
C VAL A 92 16.41 -11.02 10.28
N MET A 93 17.15 -10.07 10.86
CA MET A 93 18.43 -10.38 11.52
C MET A 93 18.26 -11.36 12.68
N ALA A 94 17.28 -11.14 13.56
CA ALA A 94 17.05 -12.00 14.72
C ALA A 94 16.74 -13.45 14.31
N VAL A 95 15.91 -13.61 13.27
CA VAL A 95 15.59 -14.93 12.73
C VAL A 95 16.74 -15.55 11.95
N GLY A 96 17.55 -14.74 11.26
CA GLY A 96 18.78 -15.21 10.62
C GLY A 96 19.76 -15.82 11.62
N VAL A 97 19.95 -15.17 12.77
CA VAL A 97 20.77 -15.71 13.88
C VAL A 97 20.16 -17.01 14.42
N LEU A 98 18.85 -17.05 14.64
CA LEU A 98 18.17 -18.25 15.13
C LEU A 98 18.27 -19.41 14.14
N ALA A 99 18.12 -19.15 12.85
CA ALA A 99 18.26 -20.13 11.79
C ALA A 99 19.69 -20.70 11.74
N LEU A 100 20.71 -19.86 11.92
CA LEU A 100 22.10 -20.30 11.98
C LEU A 100 22.34 -21.25 13.16
N VAL A 101 21.77 -20.96 14.33
CA VAL A 101 21.85 -21.84 15.50
C VAL A 101 21.17 -23.19 15.22
N LEU A 102 19.98 -23.18 14.63
CA LEU A 102 19.25 -24.41 14.29
C LEU A 102 19.93 -25.22 13.19
N LEU A 103 20.61 -24.56 12.25
CA LEU A 103 21.45 -25.18 11.24
C LEU A 103 22.62 -25.93 11.89
N LEU A 104 23.33 -25.29 12.83
CA LEU A 104 24.44 -25.90 13.57
C LEU A 104 24.00 -27.10 14.40
N LEU A 105 22.76 -27.09 14.89
CA LEU A 105 22.16 -28.19 15.64
C LEU A 105 21.59 -29.31 14.74
N GLY A 106 21.60 -29.13 13.41
CA GLY A 106 21.09 -30.13 12.44
C GLY A 106 19.57 -30.27 12.38
N ILE A 107 18.81 -29.48 13.15
CA ILE A 107 17.35 -29.57 13.28
C ILE A 107 16.59 -28.51 12.46
N LEU A 108 17.29 -27.80 11.56
CA LEU A 108 16.71 -26.68 10.82
C LEU A 108 15.44 -27.08 10.07
N TRP A 109 15.47 -28.23 9.38
CA TRP A 109 14.36 -28.74 8.57
C TRP A 109 13.11 -29.07 9.41
N ASP A 110 13.29 -29.60 10.62
CA ASP A 110 12.19 -29.88 11.55
C ASP A 110 11.63 -28.59 12.18
N ALA A 111 12.47 -27.58 12.34
CA ALA A 111 12.13 -26.33 13.01
C ALA A 111 11.68 -25.21 12.04
N VAL A 112 11.64 -25.42 10.71
CA VAL A 112 11.28 -24.37 9.73
C VAL A 112 9.92 -23.73 10.05
N ALA A 113 8.91 -24.55 10.38
CA ALA A 113 7.58 -24.03 10.73
C ALA A 113 7.63 -23.14 11.98
N LEU A 114 8.41 -23.55 13.00
CA LEU A 114 8.62 -22.75 14.21
C LEU A 114 9.40 -21.46 13.91
N LEU A 115 10.33 -21.50 12.97
CA LEU A 115 11.09 -20.34 12.53
C LEU A 115 10.18 -19.28 11.90
N ALA A 116 9.21 -19.70 11.08
CA ALA A 116 8.22 -18.79 10.49
C ALA A 116 7.31 -18.17 11.57
N VAL A 117 6.83 -18.97 12.52
CA VAL A 117 6.02 -18.48 13.65
C VAL A 117 6.83 -17.51 14.53
N ALA A 118 8.09 -17.85 14.83
CA ALA A 118 8.98 -16.99 15.58
C ALA A 118 9.23 -15.66 14.86
N TRP A 119 9.44 -15.70 13.54
CA TRP A 119 9.60 -14.50 12.73
C TRP A 119 8.41 -13.57 12.79
N ILE A 120 7.20 -14.10 12.56
CA ILE A 120 5.95 -13.32 12.63
C ILE A 120 5.79 -12.70 14.03
N THR A 121 6.08 -13.46 15.08
CA THR A 121 5.98 -13.00 16.47
C THR A 121 6.97 -11.87 16.76
N VAL A 122 8.24 -12.05 16.39
CA VAL A 122 9.29 -11.05 16.57
C VAL A 122 8.99 -9.78 15.75
N PHE A 123 8.53 -9.92 14.51
CA PHE A 123 8.15 -8.80 13.66
C PHE A 123 6.97 -8.03 14.26
N ALA A 124 5.92 -8.73 14.69
CA ALA A 124 4.75 -8.11 15.31
C ALA A 124 5.11 -7.36 16.61
N LEU A 125 6.00 -7.93 17.43
CA LEU A 125 6.51 -7.28 18.64
C LEU A 125 7.34 -6.04 18.30
N ALA A 126 8.28 -6.14 17.36
CA ALA A 126 9.12 -5.03 16.94
C ALA A 126 8.30 -3.89 16.31
N ALA A 127 7.33 -4.21 15.46
CA ALA A 127 6.45 -3.24 14.82
C ALA A 127 5.51 -2.54 15.81
N ASN A 128 5.15 -3.19 16.92
CA ASN A 128 4.31 -2.62 17.97
C ASN A 128 5.07 -2.13 19.20
N ALA A 129 6.42 -2.17 19.20
CA ALA A 129 7.23 -1.86 20.37
C ALA A 129 6.95 -0.46 20.94
N GLU A 130 6.69 0.55 20.09
CA GLU A 130 6.32 1.90 20.52
C GLU A 130 4.98 1.95 21.28
N LYS A 131 3.96 1.17 20.84
CA LYS A 131 2.66 1.09 21.51
C LYS A 131 2.76 0.37 22.86
N ILE A 132 3.58 -0.68 22.92
CA ILE A 132 3.82 -1.45 24.16
C ILE A 132 4.57 -0.58 25.19
N LYS A 133 5.55 0.21 24.74
CA LYS A 133 6.34 1.12 25.59
C LYS A 133 5.51 2.29 26.15
N LEU A 134 4.52 2.78 25.40
CA LEU A 134 3.57 3.80 25.87
C LEU A 134 2.60 3.25 26.93
N LYS A 135 2.08 2.03 26.74
CA LYS A 135 1.17 1.38 27.70
C LYS A 135 1.85 1.08 29.05
N THR A 136 3.13 0.69 29.03
CA THR A 136 3.92 0.42 30.24
C THR A 136 4.34 1.69 30.99
N LYS A 137 4.58 2.81 30.30
CA LYS A 137 4.84 4.11 30.96
C LYS A 137 3.60 4.74 31.58
N GLY A 138 2.42 4.60 30.96
CA GLY A 138 1.15 5.11 31.50
C GLY A 138 0.70 4.39 32.77
N SER A 139 1.02 3.09 32.90
CA SER A 139 0.71 2.29 34.09
C SER A 139 1.59 2.59 35.31
N LYS A 140 2.71 3.32 35.14
CA LYS A 140 3.66 3.63 36.22
C LYS A 140 3.44 5.02 36.86
N ARG A 141 2.42 5.76 36.40
CA ARG A 141 2.04 7.09 36.89
C ARG A 141 0.66 7.14 37.58
N ARG A 142 0.07 5.98 37.89
CA ARG A 142 -1.10 5.87 38.76
C ARG A 142 -0.72 5.23 40.07
#